data_AF-A0A7X7VA54-F1
#
_entry.id   AF-A0A7X7VA54-F1
#
_cell.length_a   1.000
_cell.length_b   1.000
_cell.length_c   1.000
_cell.angle_alpha   90.00
_cell.angle_beta   90.00
_cell.angle_gamma   90.00
#
_symmetry.space_group_name_H-M   'P 1'
#
loop_
_entity.id
_entity.type
_entity.pdbx_description
1 polymer ?
#
loop_
_entity_poly.entity_id
_entity_poly.type
_entity_poly.pdbx_seq_one_letter_code
_entity_poly.pdbx_strand_id
1 'polypeptide(L)'
;MNLTPRREATRRRLIDSAVHEFAANGIDATSVEQISEAAGFTRGAFYSNFADKDELILAIVEDIHATTNELFSKAIEGLPGGVSLDDAVRLVLQSRIISPEVHT
;
A
#
# COMPACT_ATOMS: atom_id res chain seq x y z
N MET A 1 14.89 -6.18 -11.27
CA MET A 1 14.65 -7.51 -11.87
C MET A 1 13.18 -7.52 -12.30
N ASN A 2 12.85 -7.71 -13.58
CA ASN A 2 11.43 -7.77 -13.98
C ASN A 2 10.80 -9.08 -13.47
N LEU A 3 9.69 -8.97 -12.75
CA LEU A 3 8.90 -10.11 -12.30
C LEU A 3 8.13 -10.70 -13.48
N THR A 4 7.81 -11.99 -13.42
CA THR A 4 6.86 -12.56 -14.38
C THR A 4 5.44 -12.04 -14.05
N PRO A 5 4.53 -11.92 -15.04
CA PRO A 5 3.17 -11.43 -14.79
C PRO A 5 2.43 -12.22 -13.69
N ARG A 6 2.66 -13.54 -13.63
CA ARG A 6 2.08 -14.40 -12.59
C ARG A 6 2.63 -14.09 -11.20
N ARG A 7 3.93 -13.83 -11.10
CA ARG A 7 4.58 -13.50 -9.83
C ARG A 7 4.11 -12.13 -9.34
N GLU A 8 3.99 -11.17 -10.24
CA GLU A 8 3.44 -9.85 -9.95
C GLU A 8 1.99 -9.90 -9.44
N ALA A 9 1.12 -10.67 -10.11
CA ALA A 9 -0.26 -10.86 -9.66
C ALA A 9 -0.36 -11.54 -8.28
N THR A 10 0.54 -12.49 -7.99
CA THR A 10 0.63 -13.13 -6.67
C THR A 10 1.08 -12.13 -5.62
N ARG A 11 2.14 -11.36 -5.91
CA ARG A 11 2.68 -10.32 -5.02
C ARG A 11 1.61 -9.27 -4.69
N ARG A 12 0.84 -8.82 -5.69
CA ARG A 12 -0.26 -7.86 -5.52
C ARG A 12 -1.36 -8.39 -4.58
N ARG A 13 -1.84 -9.62 -4.79
CA ARG A 13 -2.85 -10.22 -3.91
C ARG A 13 -2.38 -10.40 -2.46
N LEU A 14 -1.10 -10.72 -2.25
CA LEU A 14 -0.50 -10.79 -0.92
C LEU A 14 -0.45 -9.41 -0.25
N ILE A 15 -0.09 -8.36 -1.00
CA ILE A 15 -0.11 -6.97 -0.54
C ILE A 15 -1.52 -6.54 -0.15
N ASP A 16 -2.51 -6.75 -1.02
CA ASP A 16 -3.89 -6.33 -0.77
C ASP A 16 -4.47 -7.02 0.47
N SER A 17 -4.21 -8.33 0.62
CA SER A 17 -4.67 -9.09 1.79
C SER A 17 -3.96 -8.66 3.07
N ALA A 18 -2.66 -8.37 3.00
CA ALA A 18 -1.91 -7.87 4.15
C ALA A 18 -2.42 -6.50 4.63
N VAL A 19 -2.72 -5.57 3.71
CA VAL A 19 -3.30 -4.26 4.06
C VAL A 19 -4.63 -4.44 4.80
N HIS A 20 -5.50 -5.33 4.31
CA HIS A 20 -6.78 -5.63 4.96
C HIS A 20 -6.59 -6.22 6.35
N GLU A 21 -5.73 -7.25 6.49
CA GLU A 21 -5.45 -7.90 7.76
C GLU A 21 -4.79 -6.95 8.77
N PHE A 22 -3.87 -6.10 8.34
CA PHE A 22 -3.25 -5.09 9.20
C PHE A 22 -4.25 -4.04 9.66
N ALA A 23 -5.19 -3.62 8.81
CA ALA A 23 -6.23 -2.68 9.18
C ALA A 23 -7.20 -3.27 10.22
N ALA A 24 -7.51 -4.57 10.12
CA ALA A 24 -8.42 -5.25 11.02
C ALA A 24 -7.77 -5.63 12.37
N ASN A 25 -6.54 -6.13 12.34
CA ASN A 25 -5.92 -6.81 13.48
C ASN A 25 -4.67 -6.09 14.02
N GLY A 26 -4.11 -5.14 13.27
CA GLY A 26 -2.83 -4.50 13.58
C GLY A 26 -1.63 -5.33 13.10
N ILE A 27 -0.52 -4.64 12.78
CA ILE A 27 0.65 -5.25 12.15
C ILE A 27 1.25 -6.39 12.99
N ASP A 28 1.44 -6.18 14.30
CA ASP A 28 2.10 -7.15 15.17
C ASP A 28 1.29 -8.44 15.35
N ALA A 29 -0.04 -8.31 15.39
CA ALA A 29 -0.95 -9.44 15.59
C ALA A 29 -1.18 -10.27 14.32
N THR A 30 -0.87 -9.73 13.14
CA THR A 30 -1.04 -10.43 11.86
C THR A 30 0.19 -11.27 11.51
N SER A 31 -0.03 -12.56 11.26
CA SER A 31 1.00 -13.52 10.83
C SER A 31 1.08 -13.69 9.32
N VAL A 32 2.21 -14.22 8.84
CA VAL A 32 2.42 -14.57 7.42
C VAL A 32 1.42 -15.65 6.96
N GLU A 33 1.08 -16.58 7.85
CA GLU A 33 0.08 -17.62 7.63
C GLU A 33 -1.30 -17.02 7.37
N GLN A 34 -1.77 -16.12 8.24
CA GLN A 34 -3.06 -15.46 8.07
C GLN A 34 -3.10 -14.67 6.75
N ILE A 35 -2.06 -13.92 6.43
CA ILE A 35 -1.96 -13.18 5.15
C ILE A 35 -2.03 -14.15 3.96
N SER A 36 -1.28 -15.24 4.02
CA SER A 36 -1.23 -16.24 2.94
C SER A 36 -2.60 -16.89 2.73
N GLU A 37 -3.26 -17.29 3.82
CA GLU A 37 -4.59 -17.90 3.82
C GLU A 37 -5.64 -16.93 3.25
N ALA A 38 -5.68 -15.69 3.76
CA ALA A 38 -6.57 -14.64 3.26
C ALA A 38 -6.37 -14.36 1.76
N ALA A 39 -5.11 -14.39 1.30
CA ALA A 39 -4.79 -14.21 -0.11
C ALA A 39 -5.12 -15.42 -0.99
N GLY A 40 -5.45 -16.58 -0.40
CA GLY A 40 -5.69 -17.84 -1.11
C GLY A 40 -4.42 -18.53 -1.59
N PHE A 41 -3.30 -18.38 -0.86
CA PHE A 41 -2.00 -18.93 -1.20
C PHE A 41 -1.38 -19.71 -0.05
N THR A 42 -0.34 -20.49 -0.36
CA THR A 42 0.44 -21.20 0.66
C THR A 42 1.48 -20.29 1.29
N ARG A 43 1.93 -20.64 2.50
CA ARG A 43 3.08 -19.97 3.14
C ARG A 43 4.35 -19.99 2.27
N GLY A 44 4.57 -21.06 1.49
CA GLY A 44 5.69 -21.14 0.55
C GLY A 44 5.57 -20.13 -0.61
N ALA A 45 4.35 -19.84 -1.07
CA ALA A 45 4.12 -18.80 -2.07
C ALA A 45 4.45 -17.40 -1.50
N PHE A 46 4.15 -17.13 -0.24
CA PHE A 46 4.61 -15.91 0.44
C PHE A 46 6.14 -15.80 0.38
N TYR A 47 6.86 -16.83 0.86
CA TYR A 47 8.32 -16.79 0.91
C TYR A 47 9.03 -16.81 -0.45
N SER A 48 8.33 -17.22 -1.52
CA SER A 48 8.82 -17.06 -2.89
C SER A 48 8.74 -15.60 -3.40
N ASN A 49 7.98 -14.75 -2.72
CA ASN A 49 7.76 -13.35 -3.07
C ASN A 49 8.41 -12.37 -2.09
N PHE A 50 8.45 -12.68 -0.79
CA PHE A 50 8.99 -11.82 0.26
C PHE A 50 9.83 -12.66 1.23
N ALA A 51 10.96 -12.15 1.70
CA ALA A 51 11.80 -12.80 2.69
C ALA A 51 11.09 -12.92 4.04
N ASP A 52 10.35 -11.88 4.44
CA ASP A 52 9.65 -11.77 5.71
C ASP A 52 8.48 -10.77 5.65
N LYS A 53 7.83 -10.54 6.80
CA LYS A 53 6.73 -9.59 6.94
C LYS A 53 7.19 -8.14 6.78
N ASP A 54 8.45 -7.83 7.11
CA ASP A 54 8.97 -6.48 7.04
C ASP A 54 9.23 -6.08 5.57
N GLU A 55 9.73 -6.99 4.73
CA GLU A 55 9.84 -6.76 3.28
C GLU A 55 8.47 -6.51 2.64
N LEU A 56 7.44 -7.24 3.07
CA LEU A 56 6.06 -7.01 2.63
C LEU A 56 5.57 -5.61 3.05
N ILE A 57 5.80 -5.22 4.30
CA ILE A 57 5.43 -3.89 4.80
C ILE A 57 6.15 -2.80 4.00
N LEU A 58 7.44 -2.97 3.73
CA LEU A 58 8.21 -2.03 2.92
C LEU A 58 7.59 -1.90 1.51
N ALA A 59 7.21 -3.01 0.88
CA ALA A 59 6.56 -2.99 -0.43
C ALA A 59 5.20 -2.27 -0.40
N ILE A 60 4.43 -2.40 0.68
CA ILE A 60 3.18 -1.66 0.89
C ILE A 60 3.48 -0.15 1.00
N VAL A 61 4.48 0.23 1.79
CA VAL A 61 4.89 1.63 1.95
C VAL A 61 5.36 2.23 0.64
N GLU A 62 6.13 1.47 -0.16
CA GLU A 62 6.58 1.89 -1.49
C GLU A 62 5.40 2.13 -2.46
N ASP A 63 4.39 1.25 -2.47
CA ASP A 63 3.19 1.39 -3.33
C ASP A 63 2.34 2.61 -2.90
N ILE A 64 2.20 2.83 -1.59
CA ILE A 64 1.55 4.02 -1.03
C ILE A 64 2.32 5.27 -1.40
N HIS A 65 3.65 5.27 -1.24
CA HIS A 65 4.51 6.42 -1.59
C HIS A 65 4.41 6.77 -3.07
N ALA A 66 4.45 5.77 -3.97
CA ALA A 66 4.31 5.98 -5.40
C ALA A 66 2.96 6.61 -5.76
N THR A 67 1.87 6.04 -5.24
CA THR A 67 0.50 6.54 -5.45
C THR A 67 0.34 7.95 -4.91
N THR A 68 0.84 8.18 -3.69
CA THR A 68 0.79 9.46 -3.01
C THR A 68 1.53 10.53 -3.79
N ASN A 69 2.77 10.25 -4.23
CA ASN A 69 3.57 11.19 -5.03
C ASN A 69 2.89 11.55 -6.35
N GLU A 70 2.23 10.59 -7.02
CA GLU A 70 1.49 10.86 -8.24
C GLU A 70 0.30 11.79 -7.99
N LEU A 71 -0.46 11.54 -6.91
CA LEU A 71 -1.56 12.41 -6.49
C LEU A 71 -1.08 13.81 -6.12
N PHE A 72 0.02 13.92 -5.37
CA PHE A 72 0.65 15.20 -5.03
C PHE A 72 1.07 15.96 -6.29
N SER A 73 1.71 15.30 -7.26
CA SER A 73 2.13 15.92 -8.52
C SER A 73 0.95 16.50 -9.28
N LYS A 74 -0.12 15.71 -9.45
CA LYS A 74 -1.36 16.17 -10.12
C LYS A 74 -2.05 17.31 -9.38
N ALA A 75 -2.06 17.25 -8.05
CA ALA A 75 -2.65 18.31 -7.23
C ALA A 75 -1.88 19.62 -7.41
N ILE A 76 -0.54 19.58 -7.38
CA ILE A 76 0.33 20.75 -7.58
C ILE A 76 0.16 21.33 -8.99
N GLU A 77 0.10 20.51 -10.03
CA GLU A 77 -0.16 20.95 -11.41
C GLU A 77 -1.49 21.68 -11.57
N GLY A 78 -2.49 21.32 -10.77
CA GLY A 78 -3.82 21.94 -10.75
C GLY A 78 -3.93 23.21 -9.89
N LEU A 79 -2.90 23.59 -9.14
CA LEU A 79 -2.98 24.76 -8.26
C LEU A 79 -2.95 26.07 -9.07
N PRO A 80 -3.81 27.05 -8.72
CA PRO A 80 -3.68 28.41 -9.23
C PRO A 80 -2.28 28.97 -8.95
N GLY A 81 -1.74 29.76 -9.89
CA GLY A 81 -0.49 30.49 -9.64
C GLY A 81 -0.61 31.40 -8.41
N GLY A 82 0.37 31.35 -7.51
CA GLY A 82 0.44 32.18 -6.30
C GLY A 82 -0.14 31.56 -5.03
N VAL A 83 -0.55 30.29 -5.04
CA VAL A 83 -0.93 29.55 -3.82
C VAL A 83 0.28 29.41 -2.90
N SER A 84 0.09 29.69 -1.60
CA SER A 84 1.14 29.53 -0.59
C SER A 84 1.44 28.05 -0.36
N LEU A 85 2.67 27.72 0.07
CA LEU A 85 3.03 26.34 0.42
C LEU A 85 2.09 25.77 1.50
N ASP A 86 1.71 26.59 2.49
CA ASP A 86 0.80 26.19 3.56
C ASP A 86 -0.60 25.83 3.04
N ASP A 87 -1.14 26.60 2.11
CA ASP A 87 -2.45 26.33 1.50
C ASP A 87 -2.39 25.10 0.59
N ALA A 88 -1.30 24.94 -0.16
CA ALA A 88 -1.05 23.75 -0.97
C ALA A 88 -0.96 22.49 -0.09
N VAL A 89 -0.20 22.54 1.01
CA VAL A 89 -0.07 21.44 1.96
C VAL A 89 -1.42 21.12 2.61
N ARG A 90 -2.21 22.13 3.02
CA ARG A 90 -3.56 21.90 3.56
C ARG A 90 -4.50 21.23 2.56
N LEU A 91 -4.51 21.71 1.31
CA LEU A 91 -5.34 21.15 0.25
C LEU A 91 -5.01 19.68 0.00
N VAL A 92 -3.72 19.33 -0.04
CA VAL A 92 -3.33 17.94 -0.28
C VAL A 92 -3.51 17.05 0.96
N LEU A 93 -3.32 17.56 2.18
CA LEU A 93 -3.63 16.78 3.39
C LEU A 93 -5.14 16.51 3.54
N GLN A 94 -6.00 17.41 3.05
CA GLN A 94 -7.45 17.24 3.05
C GLN A 94 -7.96 16.27 1.98
N SER A 95 -7.16 15.94 0.95
CA SER A 95 -7.57 15.06 -0.14
C SER A 95 -7.63 13.56 0.20
N ARG A 96 -7.61 13.22 1.50
CA ARG A 96 -7.75 11.84 2.02
C ARG A 96 -6.69 10.86 1.50
N ILE A 97 -5.41 11.24 1.57
CA ILE A 97 -4.29 10.36 1.23
C ILE A 97 -4.11 9.20 2.24
N ILE A 98 -4.74 9.26 3.42
CA ILE A 98 -4.68 8.20 4.44
C ILE A 98 -6.08 7.86 4.95
N SER A 99 -6.92 7.26 4.12
CA SER A 99 -8.10 6.54 4.60
C SER A 99 -8.39 5.40 3.63
N PRO A 100 -7.99 4.16 3.94
CA PRO A 100 -8.74 3.04 3.38
C PRO A 100 -10.13 3.17 3.99
N GLU A 101 -11.15 3.20 3.15
CA GLU A 101 -12.50 2.95 3.60
C GLU A 101 -12.50 1.55 4.19
N VAL A 102 -12.33 1.46 5.52
CA VAL A 102 -12.69 0.27 6.28
C VAL A 102 -14.21 0.24 6.24
N HIS A 103 -14.75 -0.31 5.15
CA HIS A 103 -16.13 -0.73 5.13
C HIS A 103 -16.26 -1.85 6.17
N THR A 104 -16.95 -1.52 7.25
CA THR A 104 -17.42 -2.46 8.27
C THR A 104 -18.44 -3.42 7.66
#